data_AF-A0A2H9QXL7-F1
#
_entry.id   AF-A0A2H9QXL7-F1
#
_cell.length_a   1.000
_cell.length_b   1.000
_cell.length_c   1.000
_cell.angle_alpha   90.00
_cell.angle_beta   90.00
_cell.angle_gamma   90.00
#
_symmetry.space_group_name_H-M   'P 1'
#
loop_
_entity.id
_entity.type
_entity.pdbx_description
1 polymer ?
#
loop_
_entity_poly.entity_id
_entity_poly.type
_entity_poly.pdbx_seq_one_letter_code
_entity_poly.pdbx_strand_id
1 'polypeptide(L)'
;MYGAQKSKVKEVDALDFLRRLNPAYVHCCAWKYTQDNVSLPQDMLLDYFEYEVTEGWNALIERVKPKIYYHGDKCNPFISLADIFVMLVDVRLYRKKIGLSSENIVKAFEDIDVNVLASPIDLRHLKYVSPYRNQKIDTAPYIARPLIVIIPEEIEQASGRRIIEDSPLMDAVLDRAVDMDASVKFFDPNIDAKVIKKGDIAVYIGPESEKTALLLKRTHGVEVMNEKDF
;
A
#
# COMPACT_ATOMS: atom_id res chain seq x y z
N MET A 1 2.70 -37.40 -6.37
CA MET A 1 3.69 -36.78 -7.30
C MET A 1 3.93 -35.35 -6.82
N TYR A 2 4.88 -35.13 -5.92
CA TYR A 2 5.14 -33.84 -5.28
C TYR A 2 6.47 -33.27 -5.78
N GLY A 3 6.49 -32.06 -6.34
CA GLY A 3 7.74 -31.32 -6.58
C GLY A 3 7.89 -30.65 -7.95
N ALA A 4 7.08 -30.98 -8.96
CA ALA A 4 7.27 -30.46 -10.32
C ALA A 4 6.99 -28.94 -10.50
N GLN A 5 6.44 -28.27 -9.48
CA GLN A 5 6.11 -26.83 -9.52
C GLN A 5 7.01 -25.95 -8.65
N LYS A 6 7.98 -26.50 -7.92
CA LYS A 6 8.92 -25.69 -7.14
C LYS A 6 10.09 -25.30 -8.02
N SER A 7 10.12 -24.04 -8.45
CA SER A 7 11.29 -23.44 -9.10
C SER A 7 12.53 -23.61 -8.23
N LYS A 8 13.73 -23.63 -8.84
CA LYS A 8 15.02 -23.65 -8.12
C LYS A 8 14.97 -22.66 -6.96
N VAL A 9 15.16 -23.17 -5.73
CA VAL A 9 15.30 -22.34 -4.53
C VAL A 9 16.54 -21.49 -4.75
N LYS A 10 16.34 -20.19 -5.01
CA LYS A 10 17.45 -19.25 -5.11
C LYS A 10 17.88 -18.93 -3.68
N GLU A 11 19.07 -19.35 -3.31
CA GLU A 11 19.68 -18.88 -2.07
C GLU A 11 19.92 -17.37 -2.19
N VAL A 12 19.50 -16.64 -1.16
CA VAL A 12 19.64 -15.19 -1.06
C VAL A 12 20.32 -14.90 0.26
N ASP A 13 21.27 -13.98 0.26
CA ASP A 13 21.90 -13.49 1.49
C ASP A 13 20.84 -12.91 2.45
N ALA A 14 21.07 -13.01 3.76
CA ALA A 14 20.10 -12.57 4.76
C ALA A 14 19.79 -11.06 4.66
N LEU A 15 20.79 -10.22 4.35
CA LEU A 15 20.58 -8.78 4.19
C LEU A 15 19.81 -8.48 2.91
N ASP A 16 20.12 -9.19 1.82
CA ASP A 16 19.38 -9.07 0.57
C ASP A 16 17.95 -9.58 0.69
N PHE A 17 17.72 -10.60 1.51
CA PHE A 17 16.39 -11.08 1.84
C PHE A 17 15.58 -10.01 2.59
N LEU A 18 16.16 -9.38 3.62
CA LEU A 18 15.51 -8.29 4.35
C LEU A 18 15.19 -7.09 3.44
N ARG A 19 16.10 -6.71 2.55
CA ARG A 19 15.85 -5.65 1.56
C ARG A 19 14.71 -6.02 0.61
N ARG A 20 14.65 -7.28 0.18
CA ARG A 20 13.54 -7.78 -0.65
C ARG A 20 12.24 -7.90 0.11
N LEU A 21 12.24 -8.03 1.44
CA LEU A 21 11.02 -8.07 2.24
C LEU A 21 10.39 -6.68 2.45
N ASN A 22 11.10 -5.58 2.18
CA ASN A 22 10.56 -4.24 2.42
C ASN A 22 9.20 -4.01 1.69
N PRO A 23 9.04 -4.35 0.40
CA PRO A 23 7.75 -4.25 -0.28
C PRO A 23 6.71 -5.29 0.19
N ALA A 24 7.11 -6.30 0.96
CA ALA A 24 6.24 -7.33 1.50
C ALA A 24 5.69 -6.98 2.90
N TYR A 25 6.25 -5.95 3.53
CA TYR A 25 5.99 -5.64 4.94
C TYR A 25 4.51 -5.45 5.23
N VAL A 26 3.82 -4.69 4.37
CA VAL A 26 2.39 -4.38 4.50
C VAL A 26 1.55 -5.64 4.62
N HIS A 27 1.63 -6.55 3.64
CA HIS A 27 0.78 -7.76 3.66
C HIS A 27 1.25 -8.80 4.68
N CYS A 28 2.55 -8.84 5.00
CA CYS A 28 3.07 -9.76 6.02
C CYS A 28 2.59 -9.36 7.43
N CYS A 29 2.64 -8.07 7.77
CA CYS A 29 2.12 -7.55 9.02
C CYS A 29 0.60 -7.74 9.11
N ALA A 30 -0.12 -7.45 8.03
CA ALA A 30 -1.56 -7.70 7.93
C ALA A 30 -1.90 -9.17 8.19
N TRP A 31 -1.23 -10.09 7.48
CA TRP A 31 -1.40 -11.53 7.68
C TRP A 31 -1.15 -11.93 9.13
N LYS A 32 0.00 -11.53 9.71
CA LYS A 32 0.36 -11.87 11.08
C LYS A 32 -0.67 -11.34 12.08
N TYR A 33 -1.11 -10.11 11.91
CA TYR A 33 -2.14 -9.50 12.74
C TYR A 33 -3.45 -10.29 12.71
N THR A 34 -3.89 -10.78 11.54
CA THR A 34 -5.08 -11.63 11.45
C THR A 34 -4.91 -12.99 12.13
N GLN A 35 -3.70 -13.56 12.14
CA GLN A 35 -3.45 -14.84 12.83
C GLN A 35 -3.55 -14.69 14.35
N ASP A 36 -3.02 -13.58 14.88
CA ASP A 36 -2.98 -13.33 16.31
C ASP A 36 -4.33 -12.87 16.87
N ASN A 37 -5.21 -12.34 16.01
CA ASN A 37 -6.47 -11.73 16.43
C ASN A 37 -7.66 -12.35 15.69
N VAL A 38 -8.08 -13.52 16.16
CA VAL A 38 -8.98 -14.38 15.39
C VAL A 38 -10.38 -13.78 15.17
N SER A 39 -10.81 -12.92 16.09
CA SER A 39 -12.17 -12.36 16.18
C SER A 39 -12.34 -10.98 15.52
N LEU A 40 -11.33 -10.47 14.81
CA LEU A 40 -11.38 -9.10 14.28
C LEU A 40 -12.29 -8.94 13.06
N PRO A 41 -12.83 -7.72 12.84
CA PRO A 41 -13.71 -7.39 11.71
C PRO A 41 -13.05 -7.61 10.35
N GLN A 42 -13.91 -7.71 9.33
CA GLN A 42 -13.55 -8.07 7.94
C GLN A 42 -12.88 -6.94 7.15
N ASP A 43 -13.01 -5.68 7.61
CA ASP A 43 -12.51 -4.51 6.89
C ASP A 43 -11.07 -4.20 7.32
N MET A 44 -10.14 -4.52 6.44
CA MET A 44 -8.71 -4.26 6.63
C MET A 44 -8.24 -3.27 5.57
N LEU A 45 -7.63 -2.17 6.00
CA LEU A 45 -7.07 -1.15 5.12
C LEU A 45 -5.57 -1.38 5.02
N LEU A 46 -5.05 -1.44 3.80
CA LEU A 46 -3.63 -1.64 3.52
C LEU A 46 -3.12 -0.52 2.62
N ASP A 47 -1.90 -0.07 2.87
CA ASP A 47 -1.19 0.74 1.90
C ASP A 47 -0.82 -0.11 0.66
N TYR A 48 -0.58 0.54 -0.47
CA TYR A 48 -0.22 -0.14 -1.69
C TYR A 48 1.15 -0.80 -1.56
N PHE A 49 1.24 -2.01 -2.07
CA PHE A 49 2.49 -2.76 -2.11
C PHE A 49 2.61 -3.55 -3.41
N GLU A 50 3.84 -3.86 -3.80
CA GLU A 50 4.12 -4.68 -4.97
C GLU A 50 5.11 -5.79 -4.63
N TYR A 51 4.59 -7.01 -4.44
CA TYR A 51 5.39 -8.16 -4.06
C TYR A 51 5.02 -9.44 -4.79
N GLU A 52 5.84 -10.48 -4.66
CA GLU A 52 5.58 -11.81 -5.19
C GLU A 52 4.59 -12.59 -4.30
N VAL A 53 3.90 -13.57 -4.87
CA VAL A 53 2.88 -14.35 -4.15
C VAL A 53 3.52 -15.18 -3.03
N THR A 54 2.95 -15.03 -1.82
CA THR A 54 3.36 -15.72 -0.59
C THR A 54 2.21 -16.53 0.01
N GLU A 55 2.50 -17.53 0.86
CA GLU A 55 1.43 -18.28 1.53
C GLU A 55 0.65 -17.37 2.51
N GLY A 56 1.32 -16.39 3.12
CA GLY A 56 0.70 -15.40 4.01
C GLY A 56 -0.31 -14.52 3.28
N TRP A 57 -0.02 -14.11 2.03
CA TRP A 57 -0.98 -13.38 1.21
C TRP A 57 -2.24 -14.20 0.94
N ASN A 58 -2.11 -15.46 0.53
CA ASN A 58 -3.27 -16.32 0.28
C ASN A 58 -4.10 -16.51 1.55
N ALA A 59 -3.46 -16.82 2.68
CA ALA A 59 -4.12 -16.99 3.97
C ALA A 59 -4.80 -15.68 4.44
N LEU A 60 -4.23 -14.52 4.12
CA LEU A 60 -4.84 -13.22 4.39
C LEU A 60 -6.13 -13.04 3.59
N ILE A 61 -6.10 -13.22 2.26
CA ILE A 61 -7.27 -12.97 1.39
C ILE A 61 -8.37 -14.04 1.53
N GLU A 62 -8.04 -15.24 1.99
CA GLU A 62 -9.03 -16.27 2.35
C GLU A 62 -9.83 -15.88 3.59
N ARG A 63 -9.24 -15.05 4.46
CA ARG A 63 -9.80 -14.69 5.75
C ARG A 63 -10.47 -13.32 5.76
N VAL A 64 -9.84 -12.34 5.13
CA VAL A 64 -10.32 -10.95 5.03
C VAL A 64 -10.25 -10.49 3.58
N LYS A 65 -11.07 -9.49 3.23
CA LYS A 65 -10.99 -8.85 1.90
C LYS A 65 -10.40 -7.46 2.09
N PRO A 66 -9.08 -7.29 2.01
CA PRO A 66 -8.48 -5.99 2.29
C PRO A 66 -8.86 -4.97 1.22
N LYS A 67 -8.96 -3.71 1.62
CA LYS A 67 -8.97 -2.55 0.72
C LYS A 67 -7.55 -1.99 0.65
N ILE A 68 -6.99 -1.91 -0.56
CA ILE A 68 -5.64 -1.42 -0.82
C ILE A 68 -5.72 0.01 -1.36
N TYR A 69 -5.07 0.96 -0.70
CA TYR A 69 -5.03 2.36 -1.10
C TYR A 69 -3.68 2.66 -1.76
N TYR A 70 -3.70 3.26 -2.94
CA TYR A 70 -2.52 3.91 -3.49
C TYR A 70 -2.31 5.21 -2.73
N HIS A 71 -1.06 5.46 -2.30
CA HIS A 71 -0.72 6.58 -1.41
C HIS A 71 -1.60 6.60 -0.14
N GLY A 72 -1.81 5.42 0.47
CA GLY A 72 -2.68 5.28 1.64
C GLY A 72 -2.21 6.09 2.84
N ASP A 73 -0.89 6.26 2.99
CA ASP A 73 -0.24 7.14 3.95
C ASP A 73 -0.71 8.61 3.87
N LYS A 74 -1.13 9.05 2.67
CA LYS A 74 -1.59 10.43 2.40
C LYS A 74 -3.10 10.56 2.27
N CYS A 75 -3.78 9.59 1.67
CA CYS A 75 -5.22 9.68 1.37
C CYS A 75 -6.12 8.93 2.35
N ASN A 76 -5.57 8.11 3.27
CA ASN A 76 -6.36 7.38 4.26
C ASN A 76 -5.90 7.70 5.70
N PRO A 77 -6.75 8.33 6.53
CA PRO A 77 -6.38 8.72 7.90
C PRO A 77 -5.95 7.56 8.80
N PHE A 78 -6.48 6.34 8.60
CA PHE A 78 -6.14 5.19 9.44
C PHE A 78 -4.78 4.59 9.06
N ILE A 79 -4.45 4.56 7.77
CA ILE A 79 -3.12 4.14 7.29
C ILE A 79 -2.08 5.17 7.75
N SER A 80 -2.37 6.47 7.57
CA SER A 80 -1.51 7.56 8.06
C SER A 80 -1.28 7.49 9.57
N LEU A 81 -2.33 7.19 10.35
CA LEU A 81 -2.20 6.97 11.79
C LEU A 81 -1.32 5.76 12.14
N ALA A 82 -1.40 4.67 11.38
CA ALA A 82 -0.55 3.51 11.58
C ALA A 82 0.93 3.86 11.37
N ASP A 83 1.27 4.64 10.34
CA ASP A 83 2.65 5.12 10.09
C ASP A 83 3.15 6.02 11.22
N ILE A 84 2.29 6.90 11.75
CA ILE A 84 2.60 7.72 12.92
C ILE A 84 2.90 6.84 14.15
N PHE A 85 2.16 5.75 14.36
CA PHE A 85 2.45 4.83 15.46
C PHE A 85 3.76 4.08 15.28
N VAL A 86 4.10 3.66 14.07
CA VAL A 86 5.41 3.05 13.77
C VAL A 86 6.54 4.04 14.08
N MET A 87 6.43 5.28 13.60
CA MET A 87 7.39 6.34 13.91
C MET A 87 7.48 6.60 15.42
N LEU A 88 6.35 6.59 16.13
CA LEU A 88 6.33 6.79 17.58
C LEU A 88 7.10 5.69 18.31
N VAL A 89 6.96 4.42 17.91
CA VAL A 89 7.74 3.30 18.46
C VAL A 89 9.24 3.60 18.33
N ASP A 90 9.70 3.97 17.14
CA ASP A 90 11.11 4.28 16.88
C ASP A 90 11.62 5.45 17.75
N VAL A 91 10.86 6.54 17.81
CA VAL A 91 11.20 7.72 18.64
C VAL A 91 11.32 7.35 20.11
N ARG A 92 10.43 6.49 20.63
CA ARG A 92 10.47 6.08 22.04
C ARG A 92 11.62 5.13 22.34
N LEU A 93 11.88 4.15 21.47
CA LEU A 93 13.06 3.28 21.58
C LEU A 93 14.36 4.09 21.59
N TYR A 94 14.48 5.05 20.67
CA TYR A 94 15.63 5.95 20.57
C TYR A 94 15.83 6.78 21.84
N ARG A 95 14.77 7.44 22.33
CA ARG A 95 14.84 8.28 23.54
C ARG A 95 15.24 7.48 24.79
N LYS A 96 14.75 6.25 24.91
CA LYS A 96 15.10 5.35 26.03
C LYS A 96 16.44 4.63 25.82
N LYS A 97 17.08 4.76 24.65
CA LYS A 97 18.35 4.10 24.28
C LYS A 97 18.28 2.57 24.42
N ILE A 98 17.15 1.98 24.05
CA ILE A 98 16.93 0.53 24.07
C ILE A 98 16.78 0.01 22.64
N GLY A 99 17.25 -1.21 22.39
CA GLY A 99 17.20 -1.83 21.06
C GLY A 99 15.80 -2.32 20.69
N LEU A 100 15.56 -2.57 19.39
CA LEU A 100 14.31 -3.13 18.90
C LEU A 100 14.18 -4.61 19.30
N SER A 101 13.26 -4.90 20.22
CA SER A 101 12.79 -6.24 20.56
C SER A 101 11.32 -6.17 21.00
N SER A 102 10.60 -7.30 20.98
CA SER A 102 9.20 -7.33 21.44
C SER A 102 9.04 -6.80 22.86
N GLU A 103 9.95 -7.19 23.76
CA GLU A 103 9.96 -6.74 25.16
C GLU A 103 10.28 -5.26 25.28
N ASN A 104 11.21 -4.77 24.46
CA ASN A 104 11.61 -3.36 24.49
C ASN A 104 10.56 -2.44 23.86
N ILE A 105 9.78 -2.91 22.87
CA ILE A 105 8.62 -2.18 22.37
C ILE A 105 7.63 -1.96 23.51
N VAL A 106 7.27 -2.99 24.28
CA VAL A 106 6.36 -2.84 25.42
C VAL A 106 6.93 -1.88 26.48
N LYS A 107 8.22 -2.02 26.84
CA LYS A 107 8.91 -1.12 27.77
C LYS A 107 8.97 0.33 27.28
N ALA A 108 9.01 0.55 25.96
CA ALA A 108 9.05 1.90 25.40
C ALA A 108 7.83 2.74 25.77
N PHE A 109 6.70 2.08 26.08
CA PHE A 109 5.42 2.71 26.42
C PHE A 109 4.98 2.47 27.88
N GLU A 110 5.81 1.91 28.75
CA GLU A 110 5.46 1.63 30.15
C GLU A 110 5.09 2.88 30.98
N ASP A 111 5.51 4.06 30.52
CA ASP A 111 5.28 5.34 31.18
C ASP A 111 3.96 6.03 30.79
N ILE A 112 3.14 5.37 29.96
CA ILE A 112 1.82 5.86 29.55
C ILE A 112 0.76 4.76 29.73
N ASP A 113 -0.49 5.17 29.96
CA ASP A 113 -1.62 4.27 30.19
C ASP A 113 -2.18 3.73 28.86
N VAL A 114 -1.38 2.93 28.15
CA VAL A 114 -1.82 2.20 26.95
C VAL A 114 -1.32 0.76 26.99
N ASN A 115 -2.17 -0.16 26.53
CA ASN A 115 -1.78 -1.56 26.37
C ASN A 115 -1.08 -1.77 25.03
N VAL A 116 0.21 -2.09 25.05
CA VAL A 116 1.01 -2.38 23.85
C VAL A 116 1.32 -3.86 23.78
N LEU A 117 1.03 -4.45 22.62
CA LEU A 117 1.40 -5.82 22.29
C LEU A 117 2.36 -5.80 21.10
N ALA A 118 3.41 -6.62 21.16
CA ALA A 118 4.35 -6.79 20.07
C ALA A 118 4.34 -8.25 19.60
N SER A 119 4.14 -8.46 18.30
CA SER A 119 4.11 -9.79 17.70
C SER A 119 5.13 -9.88 16.56
N PRO A 120 6.29 -10.55 16.79
CA PRO A 120 7.35 -10.59 15.81
C PRO A 120 7.05 -11.58 14.68
N ILE A 121 7.48 -11.24 13.47
CA ILE A 121 7.60 -12.16 12.35
C ILE A 121 9.05 -12.68 12.34
N ASP A 122 9.22 -13.95 12.68
CA ASP A 122 10.54 -14.60 12.80
C ASP A 122 10.69 -15.82 11.88
N LEU A 123 11.77 -16.59 12.04
CA LEU A 123 12.08 -17.78 11.23
C LEU A 123 10.95 -18.83 11.22
N ARG A 124 10.11 -18.91 12.25
CA ARG A 124 8.97 -19.84 12.31
C ARG A 124 7.90 -19.48 11.28
N HIS A 125 7.88 -18.21 10.86
CA HIS A 125 6.92 -17.65 9.91
C HIS A 125 7.48 -17.59 8.48
N LEU A 126 8.72 -18.05 8.25
CA LEU A 126 9.41 -17.90 6.96
C LEU A 126 8.59 -18.46 5.78
N LYS A 127 7.86 -19.57 6.00
CA LYS A 127 6.96 -20.21 5.02
C LYS A 127 5.88 -19.26 4.49
N TYR A 128 5.43 -18.32 5.32
CA TYR A 128 4.32 -17.41 5.00
C TYR A 128 4.78 -16.09 4.39
N VAL A 129 6.02 -15.67 4.65
CA VAL A 129 6.56 -14.41 4.14
C VAL A 129 7.47 -14.58 2.92
N SER A 130 7.96 -15.80 2.69
CA SER A 130 8.80 -16.07 1.52
C SER A 130 7.94 -16.29 0.27
N PRO A 131 8.30 -15.68 -0.87
CA PRO A 131 7.71 -16.01 -2.15
C PRO A 131 7.86 -17.49 -2.49
N TYR A 132 6.76 -18.13 -2.86
CA TYR A 132 6.80 -19.49 -3.39
C TYR A 132 6.55 -19.55 -4.90
N ARG A 133 6.24 -18.40 -5.52
CA ARG A 133 6.12 -18.20 -6.97
C ARG A 133 6.75 -16.87 -7.37
N ASN A 134 7.52 -16.86 -8.45
CA ASN A 134 7.99 -15.64 -9.11
C ASN A 134 6.86 -15.03 -9.98
N GLN A 135 5.78 -14.65 -9.31
CA GLN A 135 4.61 -14.01 -9.88
C GLN A 135 4.20 -12.91 -8.92
N LYS A 136 3.94 -11.71 -9.42
CA LYS A 136 3.44 -10.60 -8.61
C LYS A 136 2.03 -10.88 -8.11
N ILE A 137 1.76 -10.46 -6.88
CA ILE A 137 0.41 -10.44 -6.31
C ILE A 137 -0.48 -9.55 -7.18
N ASP A 138 -1.63 -10.07 -7.57
CA ASP A 138 -2.65 -9.26 -8.25
C ASP A 138 -3.46 -8.47 -7.22
N THR A 139 -3.09 -7.22 -7.03
CA THR A 139 -3.76 -6.28 -6.12
C THR A 139 -4.98 -5.59 -6.75
N ALA A 140 -5.16 -5.66 -8.08
CA ALA A 140 -6.21 -4.95 -8.79
C ALA A 140 -7.65 -5.22 -8.29
N PRO A 141 -8.00 -6.44 -7.83
CA PRO A 141 -9.31 -6.72 -7.25
C PRO A 141 -9.55 -6.04 -5.89
N TYR A 142 -8.50 -5.64 -5.19
CA TYR A 142 -8.53 -5.15 -3.80
C TYR A 142 -8.34 -3.63 -3.70
N ILE A 143 -8.02 -2.95 -4.81
CA ILE A 143 -7.85 -1.50 -4.83
C ILE A 143 -9.13 -0.79 -4.36
N ALA A 144 -9.00 0.06 -3.35
CA ALA A 144 -10.06 0.90 -2.81
C ALA A 144 -10.64 1.82 -3.90
N ARG A 145 -11.96 2.04 -3.86
CA ARG A 145 -12.70 2.76 -4.90
C ARG A 145 -13.57 3.87 -4.30
N PRO A 146 -13.71 5.01 -5.00
CA PRO A 146 -13.19 5.29 -6.35
C PRO A 146 -11.66 5.48 -6.39
N LEU A 147 -11.04 5.21 -7.54
CA LEU A 147 -9.63 5.55 -7.78
C LEU A 147 -9.58 6.92 -8.48
N ILE A 148 -8.87 7.88 -7.88
CA ILE A 148 -8.51 9.15 -8.50
C ILE A 148 -7.17 8.97 -9.21
N VAL A 149 -7.20 9.10 -10.52
CA VAL A 149 -6.05 8.95 -11.41
C VAL A 149 -5.62 10.33 -11.90
N ILE A 150 -4.43 10.77 -11.49
CA ILE A 150 -3.84 12.05 -11.88
C ILE A 150 -3.05 11.85 -13.18
N ILE A 151 -3.37 12.59 -14.22
CA ILE A 151 -2.75 12.52 -15.54
C ILE A 151 -1.91 13.78 -15.74
N PRO A 152 -0.59 13.71 -15.48
CA PRO A 152 0.29 14.85 -15.65
C PRO A 152 0.49 15.19 -17.14
N GLU A 153 0.83 16.45 -17.42
CA GLU A 153 1.35 16.85 -18.72
C GLU A 153 2.79 16.31 -18.93
N GLU A 154 3.26 16.21 -20.19
CA GLU A 154 4.61 15.72 -20.54
C GLU A 154 5.73 16.70 -20.11
N ILE A 155 5.87 16.89 -18.80
CA ILE A 155 7.13 17.24 -18.16
C ILE A 155 7.77 15.90 -17.83
N GLU A 156 9.06 15.68 -18.13
CA GLU A 156 9.77 14.40 -17.87
C GLU A 156 9.19 13.74 -16.61
N GLN A 157 8.56 12.57 -16.75
CA GLN A 157 7.53 12.10 -15.80
C GLN A 157 7.95 12.19 -14.32
N ALA A 158 9.24 12.09 -14.01
CA ALA A 158 9.78 12.27 -12.66
C ALA A 158 9.76 13.73 -12.15
N SER A 159 10.12 14.71 -12.97
CA SER A 159 10.14 16.12 -12.57
C SER A 159 8.73 16.73 -12.58
N GLY A 160 7.88 16.34 -13.54
CA GLY A 160 6.47 16.75 -13.59
C GLY A 160 5.66 16.26 -12.39
N ARG A 161 5.82 14.97 -12.03
CA ARG A 161 5.14 14.40 -10.85
C ARG A 161 5.50 15.14 -9.58
N ARG A 162 6.78 15.42 -9.35
CA ARG A 162 7.24 16.11 -8.14
C ARG A 162 6.67 17.52 -8.03
N ILE A 163 6.60 18.27 -9.13
CA ILE A 163 5.99 19.61 -9.15
C ILE A 163 4.53 19.54 -8.71
N ILE A 164 3.79 18.51 -9.18
CA ILE A 164 2.38 18.31 -8.81
C ILE A 164 2.29 17.89 -7.35
N GLU A 165 3.09 16.91 -6.91
CA GLU A 165 3.10 16.41 -5.53
C GLU A 165 3.35 17.52 -4.49
N ASP A 166 4.19 18.51 -4.83
CA ASP A 166 4.52 19.65 -3.97
C ASP A 166 3.58 20.87 -4.20
N SER A 167 2.47 20.70 -4.94
CA SER A 167 1.56 21.80 -5.31
C SER A 167 0.25 21.79 -4.51
N PRO A 168 -0.44 22.95 -4.38
CA PRO A 168 -1.77 23.04 -3.78
C PRO A 168 -2.83 22.16 -4.46
N LEU A 169 -2.63 21.81 -5.73
CA LEU A 169 -3.51 20.88 -6.44
C LEU A 169 -3.48 19.49 -5.80
N MET A 170 -2.30 19.00 -5.41
CA MET A 170 -2.20 17.69 -4.77
C MET A 170 -2.87 17.70 -3.40
N ASP A 171 -2.75 18.79 -2.63
CA ASP A 171 -3.48 18.96 -1.36
C ASP A 171 -4.99 18.85 -1.58
N ALA A 172 -5.54 19.59 -2.55
CA ALA A 172 -6.97 19.52 -2.89
C ALA A 172 -7.41 18.12 -3.36
N VAL A 173 -6.58 17.42 -4.14
CA VAL A 173 -6.85 16.04 -4.56
C VAL A 173 -6.86 15.08 -3.37
N LEU A 174 -5.93 15.23 -2.43
CA LEU A 174 -5.84 14.39 -1.23
C LEU A 174 -7.01 14.66 -0.28
N ASP A 175 -7.37 15.92 -0.04
CA ASP A 175 -8.52 16.30 0.79
C ASP A 175 -9.81 15.69 0.24
N ARG A 176 -10.04 15.82 -1.08
CA ARG A 176 -11.19 15.19 -1.72
C ARG A 176 -11.12 13.67 -1.67
N ALA A 177 -9.93 13.08 -1.77
CA ALA A 177 -9.78 11.64 -1.65
C ALA A 177 -10.17 11.14 -0.26
N VAL A 178 -9.79 11.86 0.79
CA VAL A 178 -10.20 11.57 2.17
C VAL A 178 -11.72 11.66 2.31
N ASP A 179 -12.34 12.72 1.81
CA ASP A 179 -13.81 12.91 1.86
C ASP A 179 -14.59 11.79 1.16
N MET A 180 -14.00 11.20 0.11
CA MET A 180 -14.64 10.19 -0.73
C MET A 180 -14.24 8.74 -0.36
N ASP A 181 -13.40 8.53 0.65
CA ASP A 181 -12.73 7.23 0.92
C ASP A 181 -12.06 6.65 -0.35
N ALA A 182 -11.43 7.53 -1.14
CA ALA A 182 -10.86 7.23 -2.43
C ALA A 182 -9.37 6.89 -2.35
N SER A 183 -8.89 6.18 -3.38
CA SER A 183 -7.48 5.88 -3.59
C SER A 183 -6.91 6.88 -4.59
N VAL A 184 -5.62 7.27 -4.50
CA VAL A 184 -5.02 8.26 -5.41
C VAL A 184 -3.78 7.69 -6.09
N LYS A 185 -3.63 7.90 -7.40
CA LYS A 185 -2.43 7.46 -8.13
C LYS A 185 -2.13 8.36 -9.33
N PHE A 186 -0.85 8.53 -9.65
CA PHE A 186 -0.44 9.03 -10.97
C PHE A 186 -0.62 7.98 -12.06
N PHE A 187 -1.19 8.39 -13.19
CA PHE A 187 -1.39 7.52 -14.35
C PHE A 187 -0.07 7.04 -14.95
N ASP A 188 0.04 5.72 -15.11
CA ASP A 188 1.02 5.08 -15.98
C ASP A 188 0.28 4.31 -17.10
N PRO A 189 0.37 4.77 -18.35
CA PRO A 189 -0.35 4.17 -19.48
C PRO A 189 0.04 2.71 -19.74
N ASN A 190 1.22 2.26 -19.28
CA ASN A 190 1.71 0.91 -19.54
C ASN A 190 1.08 -0.14 -18.62
N ILE A 191 0.67 0.26 -17.40
CA ILE A 191 0.27 -0.69 -16.36
C ILE A 191 -1.11 -0.42 -15.76
N ASP A 192 -1.62 0.82 -15.84
CA ASP A 192 -2.81 1.20 -15.07
C ASP A 192 -4.13 0.96 -15.79
N ALA A 193 -4.11 0.77 -17.12
CA ALA A 193 -5.32 0.46 -17.89
C ALA A 193 -6.09 -0.75 -17.33
N LYS A 194 -5.41 -1.76 -16.77
CA LYS A 194 -6.04 -2.94 -16.17
C LYS A 194 -6.69 -2.67 -14.80
N VAL A 195 -6.28 -1.60 -14.12
CA VAL A 195 -6.74 -1.27 -12.76
C VAL A 195 -7.87 -0.25 -12.81
N ILE A 196 -7.92 0.60 -13.83
CA ILE A 196 -8.98 1.61 -13.99
C ILE A 196 -10.32 0.94 -14.31
N LYS A 197 -11.39 1.39 -13.65
CA LYS A 197 -12.74 0.85 -13.76
C LYS A 197 -13.77 1.98 -13.90
N LYS A 198 -14.97 1.60 -14.33
CA LYS A 198 -16.12 2.50 -14.39
C LYS A 198 -16.40 3.10 -13.01
N GLY A 199 -16.56 4.42 -12.95
CA GLY A 199 -16.80 5.17 -11.72
C GLY A 199 -15.53 5.68 -11.02
N ASP A 200 -14.34 5.36 -11.53
CA ASP A 200 -13.11 6.05 -11.15
C ASP A 200 -13.11 7.49 -11.69
N ILE A 201 -12.18 8.32 -11.20
CA ILE A 201 -12.05 9.74 -11.56
C ILE A 201 -10.70 9.95 -12.23
N ALA A 202 -10.70 10.53 -13.43
CA ALA A 202 -9.50 10.98 -14.13
C ALA A 202 -9.36 12.49 -13.99
N VAL A 203 -8.31 12.93 -13.31
CA VAL A 203 -7.93 14.34 -13.16
C VAL A 203 -6.82 14.63 -14.15
N TYR A 204 -7.07 15.51 -15.11
CA TYR A 204 -6.06 15.89 -16.10
C TYR A 204 -5.50 17.28 -15.78
N ILE A 205 -4.24 17.48 -16.12
CA ILE A 205 -3.49 18.72 -15.89
C ILE A 205 -3.00 19.23 -17.24
N GLY A 206 -3.64 20.27 -17.76
CA GLY A 206 -3.30 20.88 -19.05
C GLY A 206 -3.91 20.20 -20.30
N PRO A 207 -3.75 20.81 -21.49
CA PRO A 207 -4.48 20.40 -22.70
C PRO A 207 -4.08 19.02 -23.25
N GLU A 208 -2.81 18.61 -23.10
CA GLU A 208 -2.35 17.33 -23.67
C GLU A 208 -2.85 16.13 -22.85
N SER A 209 -2.94 16.27 -21.53
CA SER A 209 -3.49 15.23 -20.65
C SER A 209 -5.00 15.06 -20.80
N GLU A 210 -5.73 16.09 -21.25
CA GLU A 210 -7.18 16.04 -21.51
C GLU A 210 -7.53 14.94 -22.52
N LYS A 211 -6.75 14.81 -23.60
CA LYS A 211 -6.97 13.78 -24.64
C LYS A 211 -6.93 12.38 -24.03
N THR A 212 -5.98 12.15 -23.12
CA THR A 212 -5.82 10.89 -22.38
C THR A 212 -7.00 10.64 -21.43
N ALA A 213 -7.44 11.66 -20.70
CA ALA A 213 -8.60 11.55 -19.81
C ALA A 213 -9.89 11.22 -20.57
N LEU A 214 -10.12 11.88 -21.71
CA LEU A 214 -11.25 11.60 -22.59
C LEU A 214 -11.19 10.20 -23.20
N LEU A 215 -9.99 9.68 -23.49
CA LEU A 215 -9.81 8.29 -23.91
C LEU A 215 -10.19 7.32 -22.79
N LEU A 216 -9.74 7.55 -21.55
CA LEU A 216 -10.12 6.75 -20.38
C LEU A 216 -11.63 6.79 -20.14
N LYS A 217 -12.27 7.95 -20.30
CA LYS A 217 -13.73 8.09 -20.20
C LYS A 217 -14.46 7.19 -21.20
N ARG A 218 -14.01 7.18 -22.46
CA ARG A 218 -14.61 6.35 -23.52
C ARG A 218 -14.39 4.86 -23.32
N THR A 219 -13.21 4.48 -22.83
CA THR A 219 -12.78 3.07 -22.77
C THR A 219 -13.15 2.39 -21.45
N HIS A 220 -13.12 3.13 -20.33
CA HIS A 220 -13.33 2.58 -18.99
C HIS A 220 -14.53 3.20 -18.27
N GLY A 221 -15.13 4.28 -18.78
CA GLY A 221 -16.29 4.93 -18.17
C GLY A 221 -15.95 5.69 -16.88
N VAL A 222 -14.77 6.30 -16.83
CA VAL A 222 -14.36 7.19 -15.72
C VAL A 222 -15.06 8.55 -15.81
N GLU A 223 -15.22 9.19 -14.66
CA GLU A 223 -15.50 10.63 -14.58
C GLU A 223 -14.23 11.41 -14.96
N VAL A 224 -14.38 12.56 -15.61
CA VAL A 224 -13.24 13.40 -16.02
C VAL A 224 -13.41 14.76 -15.37
N MET A 225 -12.37 15.21 -14.67
CA MET A 225 -12.32 16.50 -13.99
C MET A 225 -11.08 17.26 -14.43
N ASN A 226 -11.22 18.58 -14.60
CA ASN A 226 -10.09 19.46 -14.83
C ASN A 226 -9.39 19.78 -13.49
N GLU A 227 -8.11 20.15 -13.54
CA GLU A 227 -7.36 20.58 -12.35
C GLU A 227 -8.01 21.75 -11.58
N LYS A 228 -8.85 22.56 -12.25
CA LYS A 228 -9.58 23.69 -11.66
C LYS A 228 -10.90 23.31 -11.00
N ASP A 229 -11.34 22.06 -11.13
CA ASP A 229 -12.58 21.56 -10.53
C ASP A 229 -12.37 21.00 -9.10
N PHE A 230 -11.14 21.13 -8.57
CA PHE A 230 -10.71 20.75 -7.23
C PHE A 230 -10.40 21.97 -6.37
#